data_AF-A0AAT9HVQ5-F1
#
_entry.id   AF-A0AAT9HVQ5-F1
#
_cell.length_a   1.000
_cell.length_b   1.000
_cell.length_c   1.000
_cell.angle_alpha   90.00
_cell.angle_beta   90.00
_cell.angle_gamma   90.00
#
_symmetry.space_group_name_H-M   'P 1'
#
loop_
_entity.id
_entity.type
_entity.pdbx_description
1 polymer ?
#
loop_
_entity_poly.entity_id
_entity_poly.type
_entity_poly.pdbx_seq_one_letter_code
_entity_poly.pdbx_strand_id
1 'polypeptide(L)'
;MVPSYYLRYFYAHDEVVRETRTKPSRAAEVADMERRLLALYADPALDEKPALLSQRGGAYYSEAAVDLAAALLRGAGSRHQVVNTLNNGTLPFLPDDAVIEVQATVGPKGATPLPVASVDPLFSGLMASVTTYEDLALEAALHGGRDRVFRASSPTR
;
A
#
# COMPACT_ATOMS: atom_id res chain seq x y z
N MET A 1 -5.92 8.78 17.14
CA MET A 1 -5.19 8.14 16.02
C MET A 1 -5.93 6.88 15.65
N VAL A 2 -6.20 6.67 14.36
CA VAL A 2 -6.84 5.44 13.86
C VAL A 2 -5.77 4.70 13.05
N PRO A 3 -5.28 3.54 13.52
CA PRO A 3 -4.19 2.83 12.83
C PRO A 3 -4.67 2.17 11.54
N SER A 4 -3.78 2.05 10.56
CA SER A 4 -4.00 1.17 9.41
C SER A 4 -4.21 -0.27 9.89
N TYR A 5 -5.16 -0.98 9.30
CA TYR A 5 -5.43 -2.38 9.65
C TYR A 5 -4.20 -3.28 9.43
N TYR A 6 -3.28 -2.88 8.55
CA TYR A 6 -2.01 -3.58 8.33
C TYR A 6 -1.08 -3.58 9.55
N LEU A 7 -1.24 -2.64 10.48
CA LEU A 7 -0.45 -2.65 11.72
C LEU A 7 -0.73 -3.88 12.59
N ARG A 8 -1.84 -4.58 12.37
CA ARG A 8 -2.14 -5.88 13.01
C ARG A 8 -1.06 -6.93 12.71
N TYR A 9 -0.45 -6.92 11.52
CA TYR A 9 0.62 -7.87 11.17
C TYR A 9 1.92 -7.65 11.96
N PHE A 10 2.12 -6.45 12.51
CA PHE A 10 3.27 -6.11 13.34
C PHE A 10 2.96 -6.29 14.83
N TYR A 11 1.85 -5.73 15.31
CA TYR A 11 1.54 -5.71 16.75
C TYR A 11 0.82 -6.98 17.25
N ALA A 12 0.22 -7.77 16.36
CA ALA A 12 -0.47 -9.02 16.69
C ALA A 12 0.04 -10.18 15.81
N HIS A 13 1.34 -10.17 15.50
CA HIS A 13 1.97 -11.11 14.56
C HIS A 13 1.60 -12.59 14.85
N ASP A 14 1.85 -13.07 16.08
CA ASP A 14 1.63 -14.47 16.44
C ASP A 14 0.17 -14.89 16.32
N GLU A 15 -0.77 -13.98 16.62
CA GLU A 15 -2.19 -14.21 16.45
C GLU A 15 -2.55 -14.35 14.97
N VAL A 16 -2.07 -13.44 14.12
CA VAL A 16 -2.31 -13.48 12.67
C VAL A 16 -1.70 -14.75 12.05
N VAL A 17 -0.50 -15.16 12.46
CA VAL A 17 0.13 -16.40 12.01
C VAL A 17 -0.72 -17.61 12.41
N ARG A 18 -1.20 -17.67 13.66
CA ARG A 18 -2.07 -18.74 14.15
C ARG A 18 -3.38 -18.81 13.37
N GLU A 19 -4.04 -17.67 13.12
CA GLU A 19 -5.26 -17.59 12.32
C GLU A 19 -5.03 -18.07 10.88
N THR A 20 -3.96 -17.59 10.24
CA THR A 20 -3.66 -17.87 8.83
C THR A 20 -3.34 -19.34 8.58
N ARG A 21 -2.79 -20.04 9.59
CA ARG A 21 -2.56 -21.50 9.52
C ARG A 21 -3.85 -22.34 9.43
N THR A 22 -4.99 -21.78 9.81
CA THR A 22 -6.28 -22.50 9.85
C THR A 22 -7.16 -22.29 8.62
N LYS A 23 -6.76 -21.38 7.72
CA LYS A 23 -7.57 -20.94 6.57
C LYS A 23 -6.79 -21.12 5.27
N PRO A 24 -7.47 -21.27 4.12
CA PRO A 24 -6.79 -21.16 2.83
C PRO A 24 -6.10 -19.80 2.71
N SER A 25 -5.05 -19.75 1.90
CA SER A 25 -4.38 -18.47 1.64
C SER A 25 -5.34 -17.51 0.94
N ARG A 26 -5.15 -16.20 1.19
CA ARG A 26 -5.92 -15.17 0.47
C ARG A 26 -5.77 -15.29 -1.05
N ALA A 27 -4.61 -15.73 -1.54
CA ALA A 27 -4.38 -15.97 -2.96
C ALA A 27 -5.30 -17.08 -3.51
N ALA A 28 -5.49 -18.18 -2.76
CA ALA A 28 -6.39 -19.26 -3.17
C ALA A 28 -7.86 -18.79 -3.20
N GLU A 29 -8.29 -18.00 -2.20
CA GLU A 29 -9.62 -17.39 -2.17
C GLU A 29 -9.83 -16.45 -3.37
N VAL A 30 -8.87 -15.57 -3.65
CA VAL A 30 -8.95 -14.62 -4.77
C VAL A 30 -8.96 -15.34 -6.11
N ALA A 31 -8.14 -16.38 -6.28
CA ALA A 31 -8.15 -17.18 -7.51
C ALA A 31 -9.51 -17.86 -7.74
N ASP A 32 -10.19 -18.31 -6.68
CA ASP A 32 -11.55 -18.84 -6.80
C ASP A 32 -12.58 -17.76 -7.16
N MET A 33 -12.53 -16.61 -6.49
CA MET A 33 -13.38 -15.47 -6.83
C MET A 33 -13.19 -15.01 -8.27
N GLU A 34 -11.95 -14.96 -8.77
CA GLU A 34 -11.66 -14.57 -10.16
C GLU A 34 -12.22 -15.56 -11.18
N ARG A 35 -12.07 -16.87 -10.95
CA ARG A 35 -12.69 -17.88 -11.83
C ARG A 35 -14.20 -17.68 -11.94
N ARG A 36 -14.85 -17.42 -10.81
CA ARG A 36 -16.31 -17.17 -10.75
C ARG A 36 -16.69 -15.86 -11.43
N LEU A 37 -15.91 -14.79 -11.25
CA LEU A 37 -16.13 -13.51 -11.93
C LEU A 37 -15.98 -13.63 -13.44
N LEU A 38 -14.96 -14.34 -13.93
CA LEU A 38 -14.77 -14.56 -15.37
C LEU A 38 -15.92 -15.36 -15.99
N ALA A 39 -16.46 -16.35 -15.27
CA ALA A 39 -17.65 -17.07 -15.72
C ALA A 39 -18.89 -16.17 -15.82
N LEU A 40 -19.07 -15.24 -14.88
CA LEU A 40 -20.15 -14.24 -14.95
C LEU A 40 -19.95 -13.30 -16.14
N TYR A 41 -18.74 -12.80 -16.35
CA TYR A 41 -18.42 -11.90 -17.47
C TYR A 41 -18.48 -12.56 -18.86
N ALA A 42 -18.58 -13.90 -18.93
CA ALA A 42 -18.79 -14.60 -20.17
C ALA A 42 -20.26 -14.52 -20.66
N ASP A 43 -21.20 -14.14 -19.81
CA ASP A 43 -22.60 -13.94 -20.18
C ASP A 43 -22.80 -12.57 -20.85
N PRO A 44 -23.13 -12.50 -22.15
CA PRO A 44 -23.36 -11.24 -22.84
C PRO A 44 -24.62 -10.50 -22.38
N ALA A 45 -25.52 -11.16 -21.64
CA ALA A 45 -26.70 -10.53 -21.06
C ALA A 45 -26.41 -9.81 -19.72
N LEU A 46 -25.20 -9.97 -19.17
CA LEU A 46 -24.81 -9.30 -17.92
C LEU A 46 -24.59 -7.80 -18.17
N ASP A 47 -25.48 -6.97 -17.63
CA ASP A 47 -25.47 -5.50 -17.76
C ASP A 47 -25.25 -4.77 -16.42
N GLU A 48 -25.16 -5.51 -15.31
CA GLU A 48 -24.88 -4.98 -13.98
C GLU A 48 -23.52 -5.41 -13.43
N LYS A 49 -22.93 -4.56 -12.58
CA LYS A 49 -21.66 -4.86 -11.89
C LYS A 49 -21.86 -6.04 -10.92
N PRO A 50 -21.18 -7.19 -11.08
CA PRO A 50 -21.34 -8.32 -10.18
C PRO A 50 -21.01 -7.96 -8.73
N ALA A 51 -21.91 -8.30 -7.80
CA ALA A 51 -21.70 -8.08 -6.37
C ALA A 51 -20.43 -8.77 -5.85
N LEU A 52 -20.05 -9.90 -6.46
CA LEU A 52 -18.83 -10.64 -6.16
C LEU A 52 -17.55 -9.79 -6.34
N LEU A 53 -17.56 -8.81 -7.26
CA LEU A 53 -16.40 -7.96 -7.53
C LEU A 53 -16.01 -7.13 -6.28
N SER A 54 -17.00 -6.70 -5.50
CA SER A 54 -16.77 -5.95 -4.26
C SER A 54 -16.05 -6.76 -3.17
N GLN A 55 -16.05 -8.10 -3.27
CA GLN A 55 -15.40 -9.00 -2.30
C GLN A 55 -13.92 -9.27 -2.60
N ARG A 56 -13.43 -8.86 -3.78
CA ARG A 56 -12.01 -8.99 -4.18
C ARG A 56 -11.09 -8.13 -3.30
N GLY A 57 -11.63 -7.09 -2.66
CA GLY A 57 -10.86 -6.05 -1.98
C GLY A 57 -10.45 -4.95 -2.97
N GLY A 58 -10.33 -3.71 -2.50
CA GLY A 58 -10.04 -2.55 -3.36
C GLY A 58 -11.27 -1.75 -3.80
N ALA A 59 -12.41 -1.89 -3.12
CA ALA A 59 -13.51 -0.93 -3.25
C ALA A 59 -12.97 0.50 -3.04
N TYR A 60 -13.49 1.47 -3.81
CA TYR A 60 -13.05 2.88 -3.87
C TYR A 60 -11.69 3.17 -4.51
N TYR A 61 -10.85 2.16 -4.82
CA TYR A 61 -9.57 2.41 -5.49
C TYR A 61 -9.76 3.05 -6.87
N SER A 62 -10.77 2.63 -7.62
CA SER A 62 -11.10 3.22 -8.93
C SER A 62 -11.51 4.68 -8.82
N GLU A 63 -12.25 5.05 -7.77
CA GLU A 63 -12.68 6.43 -7.54
C GLU A 63 -11.50 7.31 -7.17
N ALA A 64 -10.65 6.86 -6.23
CA ALA A 64 -9.43 7.56 -5.86
C ALA A 64 -8.48 7.73 -7.06
N ALA A 65 -8.32 6.69 -7.89
CA ALA A 65 -7.48 6.76 -9.09
C ALA A 65 -8.02 7.75 -10.13
N VAL A 66 -9.34 7.79 -10.36
CA VAL A 66 -9.97 8.73 -11.29
C VAL A 66 -9.88 10.17 -10.77
N ASP A 67 -10.10 10.39 -9.48
CA ASP A 67 -9.98 11.71 -8.85
C ASP A 67 -8.53 12.22 -8.88
N LEU A 68 -7.56 11.36 -8.60
CA LEU A 68 -6.13 11.66 -8.74
C LEU A 68 -5.77 12.01 -10.19
N ALA A 69 -6.21 11.21 -11.16
CA ALA A 69 -5.97 11.46 -12.57
C ALA A 69 -6.60 12.79 -13.04
N ALA A 70 -7.81 13.10 -12.59
CA ALA A 70 -8.45 14.36 -12.89
C ALA A 70 -7.65 15.55 -12.32
N ALA A 71 -7.17 15.43 -11.08
CA ALA A 71 -6.42 16.50 -10.41
C ALA A 71 -5.08 16.75 -11.10
N LEU A 72 -4.36 15.67 -11.46
CA LEU A 72 -3.08 15.75 -12.18
C LEU A 72 -3.23 16.25 -13.62
N LEU A 73 -4.24 15.80 -14.37
CA LEU A 73 -4.35 16.13 -15.79
C LEU A 73 -5.03 17.47 -16.06
N ARG A 74 -6.00 17.84 -15.22
CA ARG A 74 -6.89 18.99 -15.48
C ARG A 74 -6.95 19.98 -14.33
N GLY A 75 -6.28 19.71 -13.21
CA GLY A 75 -6.48 20.49 -11.98
C GLY A 75 -7.92 20.42 -11.47
N ALA A 76 -8.67 19.39 -11.86
CA ALA A 76 -10.06 19.18 -11.52
C ALA A 76 -10.17 17.94 -10.64
N GLY A 77 -10.91 17.98 -9.54
CA GLY A 77 -10.94 16.89 -8.55
C GLY A 77 -10.49 17.38 -7.17
N SER A 78 -10.28 16.45 -6.24
CA SER A 78 -9.91 16.82 -4.88
C SER A 78 -8.51 17.44 -4.85
N ARG A 79 -8.42 18.67 -4.34
CA ARG A 79 -7.13 19.37 -4.15
C ARG A 79 -6.22 18.66 -3.15
N HIS A 80 -6.80 18.05 -2.13
CA HIS A 80 -6.06 17.36 -1.06
C HIS A 80 -6.36 15.88 -1.12
N GLN A 81 -5.33 15.07 -1.33
CA GLN A 81 -5.43 13.61 -1.45
C GLN A 81 -4.29 12.96 -0.67
N VAL A 82 -4.50 11.74 -0.17
CA VAL A 82 -3.42 10.94 0.43
C VAL A 82 -2.75 10.15 -0.67
N VAL A 83 -1.46 10.37 -0.89
CA VAL A 83 -0.70 9.78 -2.00
C VAL A 83 0.70 9.39 -1.55
N ASN A 84 1.30 8.47 -2.30
CA ASN A 84 2.70 8.12 -2.17
C ASN A 84 3.57 9.15 -2.92
N THR A 85 4.57 9.70 -2.26
CA THR A 85 5.46 10.75 -2.77
C THR A 85 6.85 10.65 -2.12
N LEU A 86 7.86 11.27 -2.72
CA LEU A 86 9.18 11.40 -2.09
C LEU A 86 9.09 12.20 -0.80
N ASN A 87 9.82 11.77 0.22
CA ASN A 87 9.85 12.35 1.55
C ASN A 87 10.29 13.81 1.53
N ASN A 88 11.42 14.12 0.89
CA ASN A 88 11.99 15.48 0.76
C ASN A 88 11.89 16.30 2.06
N GLY A 89 12.36 15.74 3.17
CA GLY A 89 12.33 16.36 4.49
C GLY A 89 10.96 16.42 5.21
N THR A 90 9.89 15.87 4.64
CA THR A 90 8.54 15.87 5.27
C THR A 90 8.55 15.10 6.59
N LEU A 91 9.20 13.94 6.62
CA LEU A 91 9.45 13.11 7.79
C LEU A 91 10.97 13.12 8.06
N PRO A 92 11.45 13.90 9.05
CA PRO A 92 12.88 14.19 9.21
C PRO A 92 13.72 13.00 9.69
N PHE A 93 13.06 11.89 10.07
CA PHE A 93 13.72 10.65 10.50
C PHE A 93 13.89 9.63 9.37
N LEU A 94 13.48 9.97 8.14
CA LEU A 94 13.66 9.13 6.94
C LEU A 94 14.55 9.86 5.91
N PRO A 95 15.24 9.12 5.02
CA PRO A 95 15.93 9.70 3.86
C PRO A 95 15.00 10.54 2.98
N ASP A 96 15.55 11.52 2.24
CA ASP A 96 14.75 12.39 1.37
C ASP A 96 14.12 11.66 0.18
N ASP A 97 14.77 10.61 -0.29
CA ASP A 97 14.33 9.76 -1.40
C ASP A 97 13.40 8.61 -0.97
N ALA A 98 13.15 8.45 0.34
CA ALA A 98 12.16 7.50 0.83
C ALA A 98 10.76 7.85 0.30
N VAL A 99 9.99 6.83 -0.09
CA VAL A 99 8.59 7.01 -0.47
C VAL A 99 7.73 7.00 0.80
N ILE A 100 6.90 8.02 0.96
CA ILE A 100 5.99 8.18 2.11
C ILE A 100 4.55 8.34 1.61
N GLU A 101 3.59 7.84 2.39
CA GLU A 101 2.16 8.05 2.13
C GLU A 101 1.60 9.12 3.08
N VAL A 102 1.34 10.31 2.55
CA VAL A 102 0.88 11.47 3.32
C VAL A 102 -0.16 12.27 2.56
N GLN A 103 -0.88 13.14 3.27
CA GLN A 103 -1.75 14.10 2.59
C GLN A 103 -0.91 15.10 1.80
N ALA A 104 -1.27 15.31 0.55
CA ALA A 104 -0.59 16.21 -0.37
C ALA A 104 -1.59 17.15 -1.06
N THR A 105 -1.11 18.33 -1.45
CA THR A 105 -1.79 19.11 -2.49
C THR A 105 -1.48 18.50 -3.85
N VAL A 106 -2.50 18.19 -4.63
CA VAL A 106 -2.37 17.56 -5.95
C VAL A 106 -2.86 18.52 -7.04
N GLY A 107 -2.12 18.63 -8.13
CA GLY A 107 -2.52 19.39 -9.32
C GLY A 107 -1.62 19.11 -10.52
N PRO A 108 -1.70 19.93 -11.59
CA PRO A 108 -0.93 19.71 -12.83
C PRO A 108 0.59 19.74 -12.69
N LYS A 109 1.11 20.20 -11.54
CA LYS A 109 2.54 20.20 -11.21
C LYS A 109 2.98 18.95 -10.42
N GLY A 110 2.07 18.00 -10.19
CA GLY A 110 2.29 16.82 -9.35
C GLY A 110 1.70 16.97 -7.95
N ALA A 111 2.17 16.10 -7.05
CA ALA A 111 1.80 16.10 -5.65
C ALA A 111 2.87 16.82 -4.81
N THR A 112 2.44 17.63 -3.86
CA THR A 112 3.31 18.29 -2.87
C THR A 112 2.82 17.95 -1.46
N PRO A 113 3.62 17.23 -0.65
CA PRO A 113 3.27 16.92 0.73
C PRO A 113 2.79 18.15 1.52
N LEU A 114 1.76 17.97 2.34
CA LEU A 114 1.41 18.94 3.36
C LEU A 114 2.28 18.73 4.61
N PRO A 115 2.47 19.75 5.46
CA PRO A 115 3.16 19.59 6.73
C PRO A 115 2.54 18.48 7.58
N VAL A 116 3.37 17.56 8.06
CA VAL A 116 2.96 16.46 8.93
C VAL A 116 3.32 16.79 10.37
N ALA A 117 2.41 16.56 11.31
CA ALA A 117 2.69 16.71 12.72
C ALA A 117 3.81 15.74 13.15
N SER A 118 4.56 16.10 14.20
CA SER A 118 5.61 15.22 14.71
C SER A 118 5.05 13.83 15.02
N VAL A 119 5.72 12.80 14.49
CA VAL A 119 5.34 11.41 14.67
C VAL A 119 5.90 10.91 16.00
N ASP A 120 5.06 10.22 16.79
CA ASP A 120 5.48 9.61 18.04
C ASP A 120 6.66 8.63 17.80
N PRO A 121 7.71 8.64 18.65
CA PRO A 121 8.87 7.76 18.52
C PRO A 121 8.52 6.28 18.32
N LEU A 122 7.41 5.79 18.89
CA LEU A 122 6.97 4.41 18.72
C LEU A 122 6.59 4.07 17.28
N PHE A 123 6.01 5.02 16.54
CA PHE A 123 5.64 4.80 15.13
C PHE A 123 6.80 5.11 14.19
N SER A 124 7.57 6.16 14.47
CA SER A 124 8.72 6.52 13.62
C SER A 124 9.78 5.41 13.59
N GLY A 125 10.00 4.72 14.71
CA GLY A 125 10.89 3.55 14.76
C GLY A 125 10.42 2.41 13.85
N LEU A 126 9.11 2.11 13.83
CA LEU A 126 8.56 1.10 12.92
C LEU A 126 8.67 1.54 11.45
N MET A 127 8.34 2.80 11.15
CA MET A 127 8.43 3.35 9.79
C MET A 127 9.86 3.29 9.25
N ALA A 128 10.85 3.68 10.06
CA ALA A 128 12.26 3.62 9.68
C ALA A 128 12.74 2.17 9.46
N SER A 129 12.29 1.24 10.29
CA SER A 129 12.58 -0.19 10.14
C SER A 129 12.03 -0.76 8.82
N VAL A 130 10.77 -0.44 8.49
CA VAL A 130 10.16 -0.86 7.22
C VAL A 130 10.84 -0.21 6.01
N THR A 131 11.16 1.08 6.08
CA THR A 131 11.89 1.79 5.01
C THR A 131 13.25 1.14 4.75
N THR A 132 13.97 0.76 5.81
CA THR A 132 15.26 0.07 5.70
C THR A 132 15.11 -1.30 5.05
N TYR A 133 14.05 -2.04 5.40
CA TYR A 133 13.72 -3.31 4.76
C TYR A 133 13.48 -3.15 3.25
N GLU A 134 12.70 -2.13 2.86
CA GLU A 134 12.38 -1.87 1.45
C GLU A 134 13.62 -1.56 0.61
N ASP A 135 14.53 -0.75 1.16
CA ASP A 135 15.81 -0.43 0.52
C ASP A 135 16.69 -1.68 0.33
N LEU A 136 16.85 -2.50 1.38
CA LEU A 136 17.60 -3.76 1.30
C LEU A 136 16.96 -4.76 0.33
N ALA A 137 15.63 -4.81 0.27
CA ALA A 137 14.91 -5.66 -0.66
C ALA A 137 15.09 -5.20 -2.11
N LEU A 138 15.10 -3.89 -2.35
CA LEU A 138 15.42 -3.30 -3.67
C LEU A 138 16.84 -3.66 -4.11
N GLU A 139 17.83 -3.46 -3.24
CA GLU A 139 19.22 -3.84 -3.49
C GLU A 139 19.37 -5.33 -3.83
N ALA A 140 18.67 -6.19 -3.08
CA ALA A 140 18.64 -7.62 -3.36
C ALA A 140 17.98 -7.95 -4.71
N ALA A 141 16.92 -7.24 -5.08
CA ALA A 141 16.22 -7.42 -6.36
C ALA A 141 17.08 -6.97 -7.57
N LEU A 142 17.81 -5.86 -7.44
CA LEU A 142 18.65 -5.30 -8.50
C LEU A 142 19.94 -6.11 -8.72
N HIS A 143 20.55 -6.59 -7.65
CA HIS A 143 21.89 -7.18 -7.70
C HIS A 143 21.94 -8.68 -7.43
N GLY A 144 20.85 -9.26 -6.93
CA GLY A 144 20.79 -10.66 -6.55
C GLY A 144 21.75 -11.04 -5.42
N GLY A 145 21.79 -12.34 -5.11
CA GLY A 145 22.70 -12.92 -4.12
C GLY A 145 22.00 -13.29 -2.81
N ARG A 146 22.27 -14.51 -2.34
CA ARG A 146 21.68 -15.08 -1.13
C ARG A 146 21.88 -14.18 0.09
N ASP A 147 23.07 -13.60 0.24
CA ASP A 147 23.40 -12.79 1.40
C ASP A 147 22.59 -11.48 1.43
N ARG A 148 22.32 -10.87 0.27
CA ARG A 148 21.45 -9.67 0.19
C ARG A 148 20.01 -9.99 0.56
N VAL A 149 19.48 -11.09 0.01
CA VAL A 149 18.12 -11.57 0.33
C VAL A 149 18.01 -11.89 1.83
N PHE A 150 19.02 -12.54 2.42
CA PHE A 150 19.02 -12.87 3.83
C PHE A 150 19.05 -11.61 4.70
N ARG A 151 19.91 -10.64 4.38
CA ARG A 151 19.97 -9.34 5.08
C ARG A 151 18.65 -8.59 5.01
N ALA A 152 18.00 -8.55 3.84
CA ALA A 152 16.67 -7.97 3.71
C ALA A 152 15.62 -8.71 4.57
N SER A 153 15.66 -10.04 4.59
CA SER A 153 14.70 -10.85 5.36
C SER A 153 14.89 -10.79 6.87
N SER A 154 16.03 -10.28 7.35
CA SER A 154 16.35 -10.15 8.77
C SER A 154 17.27 -8.94 9.00
N PRO A 155 16.75 -7.70 8.86
CA PRO A 155 17.57 -6.48 8.96
C PRO A 155 18.18 -6.24 10.34
N THR A 156 17.79 -7.03 11.34
CA THR A 156 18.09 -6.85 12.78
C THR A 156 19.03 -7.90 13.36
N ARG A 157 19.81 -8.62 12.55
CA ARG A 157 20.92 -9.48 13.01
C ARG A 157 22.27 -9.06 12.47
#